data_AF-A0A231N073-F1
#
_entry.id   AF-A0A231N073-F1
#
_cell.length_a   1.000
_cell.length_b   1.000
_cell.length_c   1.000
_cell.angle_alpha   90.00
_cell.angle_beta   90.00
_cell.angle_gamma   90.00
#
_symmetry.space_group_name_H-M   'P 1'
#
loop_
_entity.id
_entity.type
_entity.pdbx_description
1 polymer ?
#
loop_
_entity_poly.entity_id
_entity_poly.type
_entity_poly.pdbx_seq_one_letter_code
_entity_poly.pdbx_strand_id
1 'polypeptide(L)'
;MNQHEYRQLVASFRRILDHYGVDYRRSPPSYNNDTLYDHQCRLILDEVARSWHAHYGHRPSSLLLQKALFAAEQSRRFSPPWYARWLNVLRGLAGRH
;
A
#
# COMPACT_ATOMS: atom_id res chain seq x y z
N MET A 1 1.12 -14.51 -16.25
CA MET A 1 0.15 -13.92 -15.31
C MET A 1 -0.96 -13.27 -16.11
N ASN A 2 -2.22 -13.63 -15.84
CA ASN A 2 -3.39 -13.16 -16.59
C ASN A 2 -3.95 -11.84 -16.00
N GLN A 3 -4.88 -11.17 -16.71
CA GLN A 3 -5.45 -9.89 -16.29
C GLN A 3 -6.19 -9.98 -14.95
N HIS A 4 -6.86 -11.11 -14.68
CA HIS A 4 -7.55 -11.33 -13.41
C HIS A 4 -6.58 -11.42 -12.23
N GLU A 5 -5.51 -12.20 -12.38
CA GLU A 5 -4.42 -12.30 -11.39
C GLU A 5 -3.78 -10.93 -11.14
N TYR A 6 -3.53 -10.14 -12.18
CA TYR A 6 -2.98 -8.79 -12.02
C TYR A 6 -3.90 -7.89 -11.18
N ARG A 7 -5.22 -7.95 -11.39
CA ARG A 7 -6.19 -7.19 -10.58
C ARG A 7 -6.20 -7.65 -9.12
N GLN A 8 -6.09 -8.94 -8.86
CA GLN A 8 -5.99 -9.47 -7.50
C GLN A 8 -4.68 -9.05 -6.81
N LEU A 9 -3.57 -9.01 -7.55
CA LEU A 9 -2.28 -8.53 -7.06
C LEU A 9 -2.37 -7.06 -6.65
N VAL A 10 -2.94 -6.21 -7.51
CA VAL A 10 -3.18 -4.79 -7.22
C VAL A 10 -4.09 -4.62 -5.99
N ALA A 11 -5.15 -5.42 -5.87
CA ALA A 11 -6.05 -5.38 -4.71
C ALA A 11 -5.34 -5.78 -3.41
N SER A 12 -4.43 -6.75 -3.47
CA SER A 12 -3.63 -7.19 -2.33
C SER A 12 -2.69 -6.08 -1.84
N PHE A 13 -1.99 -5.41 -2.76
CA PHE A 13 -1.17 -4.24 -2.45
C PHE A 13 -2.00 -3.12 -1.81
N ARG A 14 -3.19 -2.84 -2.34
CA ARG A 14 -4.06 -1.80 -1.79
C ARG A 14 -4.42 -2.08 -0.32
N ARG A 15 -4.80 -3.34 0.00
CA ARG A 15 -5.13 -3.73 1.39
C ARG A 15 -3.95 -3.56 2.34
N ILE A 16 -2.75 -3.97 1.90
CA ILE A 16 -1.53 -3.85 2.71
C ILE A 16 -1.13 -2.37 2.92
N LEU A 17 -1.22 -1.55 1.88
CA LEU A 17 -0.98 -0.11 1.98
C LEU A 17 -2.01 0.58 2.90
N ASP A 18 -3.28 0.15 2.86
CA ASP A 18 -4.34 0.57 3.79
C ASP A 18 -4.07 0.14 5.23
N HIS A 19 -3.58 -1.08 5.42
CA HIS A 19 -3.26 -1.62 6.74
C HIS A 19 -2.12 -0.84 7.40
N TYR A 20 -1.00 -0.66 6.69
CA TYR A 20 0.18 0.04 7.23
C TYR A 20 0.08 1.57 7.15
N GLY A 21 -0.94 2.12 6.50
CA GLY A 21 -1.13 3.56 6.44
C GLY A 21 -0.06 4.31 5.64
N VAL A 22 0.60 3.63 4.70
CA VAL A 22 1.70 4.20 3.91
C VAL A 22 1.17 5.31 3.00
N ASP A 23 1.76 6.50 3.10
CA ASP A 23 1.46 7.69 2.29
C ASP A 23 2.74 8.25 1.67
N TYR A 24 2.95 8.00 0.38
CA TYR A 24 4.10 8.49 -0.37
C TYR A 24 4.15 10.03 -0.44
N ARG A 25 3.00 10.71 -0.30
CA ARG A 25 2.90 12.18 -0.39
C ARG A 25 3.48 12.88 0.84
N ARG A 26 3.62 12.14 1.95
CA ARG A 26 4.22 12.63 3.20
C ARG A 26 5.71 12.36 3.28
N SER A 27 6.26 11.58 2.36
CA SER A 27 7.69 11.31 2.34
C SER A 27 8.45 12.48 1.71
N PRO A 28 9.53 12.96 2.35
CA PRO A 28 10.41 13.93 1.71
C PRO A 28 11.07 13.31 0.47
N PRO A 29 11.27 14.07 -0.62
CA PRO A 29 12.02 13.59 -1.76
C PRO A 29 13.45 13.26 -1.32
N SER A 30 13.92 12.05 -1.65
CA SER A 30 15.31 11.62 -1.38
C SER A 30 16.02 11.34 -2.68
N TYR A 31 17.24 11.84 -2.78
CA TYR A 31 18.14 11.56 -3.90
C TYR A 31 18.78 10.16 -3.82
N ASN A 32 18.73 9.51 -2.66
CA ASN A 32 19.46 8.25 -2.40
C ASN A 32 18.58 7.00 -2.35
N ASN A 33 17.26 7.09 -2.61
CA ASN A 33 16.31 5.96 -2.50
C ASN A 33 16.37 5.22 -1.15
N ASP A 34 16.73 5.94 -0.09
CA ASP A 34 16.78 5.48 1.31
C ASP A 34 15.76 6.25 2.16
N THR A 35 14.60 6.55 1.60
CA THR A 35 13.50 7.06 2.43
C THR A 35 12.92 5.93 3.28
N LEU A 36 12.28 6.31 4.38
CA LEU A 36 11.39 5.42 5.13
C LEU A 36 10.37 4.74 4.19
N TYR A 37 9.92 5.47 3.16
CA TYR A 37 9.00 4.95 2.15
C TYR A 37 9.64 3.87 1.25
N ASP A 38 10.89 4.04 0.80
CA ASP A 38 11.60 3.01 0.03
C ASP A 38 11.74 1.71 0.83
N HIS A 39 12.08 1.84 2.12
CA HIS A 39 12.16 0.70 3.03
C HIS A 39 10.80 0.01 3.21
N GLN A 40 9.74 0.79 3.42
CA GLN A 40 8.37 0.27 3.52
C GLN A 40 7.93 -0.43 2.23
N CYS A 41 8.23 0.14 1.07
CA CYS A 41 7.97 -0.48 -0.23
C CYS A 41 8.70 -1.80 -0.39
N ARG A 42 9.99 -1.89 -0.01
CA ARG A 42 10.75 -3.17 -0.05
C ARG A 42 10.09 -4.24 0.82
N LEU A 43 9.68 -3.90 2.03
CA LEU A 43 8.99 -4.83 2.94
C LEU A 43 7.64 -5.29 2.38
N ILE A 44 6.84 -4.35 1.86
CA ILE A 44 5.51 -4.63 1.29
C ILE A 44 5.62 -5.51 0.04
N LEU A 45 6.59 -5.22 -0.84
CA LEU A 45 6.85 -6.04 -2.03
C LEU A 45 7.20 -7.48 -1.65
N ASP A 46 8.02 -7.66 -0.62
CA ASP A 46 8.43 -9.00 -0.18
C ASP A 46 7.29 -9.75 0.53
N GLU A 47 6.49 -9.06 1.35
CA GLU A 47 5.31 -9.63 2.01
C GLU A 47 4.27 -10.10 0.99
N VAL A 48 3.93 -9.25 0.01
CA VAL A 48 3.00 -9.61 -1.07
C VAL A 48 3.56 -10.73 -1.92
N ALA A 49 4.86 -10.72 -2.25
CA ALA A 49 5.48 -11.79 -3.02
C ALA A 49 5.42 -13.14 -2.30
N ARG A 50 5.67 -13.16 -0.99
CA ARG A 50 5.56 -14.36 -0.16
C ARG A 50 4.12 -14.87 -0.09
N SER A 51 3.16 -13.99 0.18
CA SER A 51 1.74 -14.33 0.22
C SER A 51 1.23 -14.85 -1.14
N TRP A 52 1.65 -14.22 -2.23
CA TRP A 52 1.29 -14.64 -3.58
C TRP A 52 1.85 -16.02 -3.93
N HIS A 53 3.12 -16.26 -3.58
CA HIS A 53 3.74 -17.57 -3.80
C HIS A 53 3.05 -18.67 -3.00
N ALA A 54 2.67 -18.39 -1.74
CA ALA A 54 1.92 -19.33 -0.92
C ALA A 54 0.53 -19.65 -1.50
N HIS A 55 -0.13 -18.69 -2.14
CA HIS A 55 -1.47 -18.87 -2.70
C HIS A 55 -1.48 -19.49 -4.09
N TYR A 56 -0.58 -19.07 -4.98
CA TYR A 56 -0.58 -19.44 -6.40
C TYR A 56 0.59 -20.34 -6.83
N GLY A 57 1.49 -20.69 -5.91
CA GLY A 57 2.64 -21.57 -6.17
C GLY A 57 3.76 -20.94 -7.01
N HIS A 58 3.64 -19.68 -7.41
CA HIS A 58 4.64 -18.97 -8.21
C HIS A 58 4.86 -17.55 -7.70
N ARG A 59 6.08 -17.01 -7.87
CA ARG A 59 6.42 -15.64 -7.46
C ARG A 59 6.32 -14.69 -8.66
N PRO A 60 5.57 -13.58 -8.59
CA PRO A 60 5.58 -12.57 -9.64
C PRO A 60 6.96 -11.91 -9.75
N SER A 61 7.34 -11.47 -10.94
CA SER A 61 8.63 -10.79 -11.13
C SER A 61 8.68 -9.45 -10.38
N SER A 62 9.87 -9.02 -9.96
CA SER A 62 10.06 -7.77 -9.22
C SER A 62 9.48 -6.55 -9.95
N LEU A 63 9.66 -6.50 -11.27
CA LEU A 63 9.09 -5.44 -12.12
C LEU A 63 7.56 -5.43 -12.06
N LEU A 64 6.94 -6.62 -12.03
CA LEU A 64 5.50 -6.75 -12.02
C LEU A 64 4.90 -6.42 -10.65
N LEU A 65 5.60 -6.79 -9.57
CA LEU A 65 5.25 -6.37 -8.21
C LEU A 65 5.32 -4.84 -8.06
N GLN A 66 6.38 -4.20 -8.57
CA GLN A 66 6.50 -2.74 -8.56
C GLN A 66 5.38 -2.07 -9.35
N LYS A 67 5.08 -2.55 -10.56
CA LYS A 67 3.95 -2.03 -11.36
C LYS A 67 2.61 -2.15 -10.62
N ALA A 68 2.36 -3.29 -9.97
CA ALA A 68 1.13 -3.51 -9.23
C ALA A 68 1.05 -2.63 -7.97
N LEU A 69 2.17 -2.40 -7.28
CA LEU A 69 2.26 -1.48 -6.14
C LEU A 69 1.89 -0.05 -6.57
N PHE A 70 2.53 0.49 -7.61
CA PHE A 70 2.22 1.84 -8.11
C PHE A 70 0.79 1.96 -8.63
N ALA A 71 0.26 0.93 -9.30
CA ALA A 71 -1.14 0.91 -9.72
C ALA A 71 -2.10 0.91 -8.53
N ALA A 72 -1.75 0.18 -7.46
CA ALA A 72 -2.52 0.19 -6.21
C ALA A 72 -2.47 1.58 -5.56
N GLU A 73 -1.32 2.24 -5.53
CA GLU A 73 -1.19 3.61 -5.00
C GLU A 73 -1.98 4.64 -5.81
N GLN A 74 -1.87 4.63 -7.14
CA GLN A 74 -2.59 5.57 -8.02
C GLN A 74 -4.11 5.38 -7.95
N SER A 75 -4.58 4.12 -7.87
CA SER A 75 -6.01 3.81 -7.76
C SER A 75 -6.58 3.99 -6.35
N ARG A 76 -5.70 4.13 -5.35
CA ARG A 76 -6.09 4.26 -3.95
C ARG A 76 -6.39 5.72 -3.61
N ARG A 77 -7.62 5.96 -3.16
CA ARG A 77 -7.94 7.15 -2.37
C ARG A 77 -7.42 6.90 -0.96
N PHE A 78 -6.43 7.66 -0.50
CA PHE A 78 -5.86 7.50 0.85
C PHE A 78 -6.98 7.63 1.89
N SER A 79 -7.41 6.51 2.45
CA SER A 79 -8.42 6.41 3.50
C SER A 79 -8.17 5.16 4.34
N PRO A 80 -7.09 5.18 5.15
CA PRO A 80 -6.87 4.11 6.12
C PRO A 80 -8.12 3.92 6.99
N PRO A 81 -8.50 2.69 7.35
CA PRO A 81 -9.70 2.45 8.16
C PRO A 81 -9.64 3.15 9.53
N TRP A 82 -8.45 3.33 10.09
CA TRP A 82 -8.23 4.12 11.31
C TRP A 82 -8.32 5.64 11.09
N TYR A 83 -8.13 6.12 9.86
CA TYR A 83 -8.21 7.55 9.53
C TYR A 83 -9.64 8.08 9.66
N ALA A 84 -10.63 7.29 9.22
CA ALA A 84 -12.04 7.61 9.44
C ALA A 84 -12.38 7.67 10.94
N ARG A 85 -11.78 6.77 11.75
CA ARG A 85 -11.94 6.75 13.21
C ARG A 85 -11.35 8.01 13.85
N TRP A 86 -10.16 8.43 13.42
CA TRP A 86 -9.51 9.67 13.86
C TRP A 86 -10.29 10.93 13.46
N LEU A 87 -10.78 11.02 12.22
CA LEU A 87 -11.59 12.14 11.76
C LEU A 87 -12.88 12.29 12.58
N ASN A 88 -13.52 11.17 12.95
CA ASN A 88 -14.71 11.18 13.80
C ASN A 88 -14.38 11.62 15.24
N VAL A 89 -13.23 11.20 15.79
CA VAL A 89 -12.75 11.70 17.10
C VAL A 89 -12.50 13.20 17.06
N LEU A 90 -11.85 13.71 16.00
CA LEU A 90 -11.59 15.15 15.84
C LEU A 90 -12.87 15.97 15.65
N ARG A 91 -13.87 15.47 14.89
CA ARG A 91 -15.20 16.12 14.78
C ARG A 91 -15.97 16.12 16.10
N GLY A 92 -15.82 15.06 16.91
CA GLY A 92 -16.44 14.98 18.23
C GLY A 92 -15.83 15.95 19.25
N LEU A 93 -14.54 16.29 19.10
CA LEU A 93 -13.85 17.29 19.93
C LEU A 93 -14.14 18.73 19.50
N ALA A 94 -14.32 18.98 18.20
CA ALA A 94 -14.65 20.31 17.66
C ALA A 94 -16.10 20.76 17.91
N GLY A 95 -17.00 19.84 18.28
CA GLY A 95 -18.42 20.12 18.59
C GLY A 95 -18.71 20.41 20.08
N ARG A 96 -17.67 20.51 20.93
CA ARG A 96 -17.79 20.95 22.32
C ARG A 96 -17.06 22.28 22.49
N HIS A 97 -17.61 23.36 21.94
CA HIS A 97 -17.24 24.72 22.31
C HIS A 97 -18.44 25.64 22.12
#